data_AF-A0A445KLE8-F1
#
_entry.id   AF-A0A445KLE8-F1
#
_cell.length_a   1.000
_cell.length_b   1.000
_cell.length_c   1.000
_cell.angle_alpha   90.00
_cell.angle_beta   90.00
_cell.angle_gamma   90.00
#
_symmetry.space_group_name_H-M   'P 1'
#
loop_
_entity.id
_entity.type
_entity.pdbx_description
1 polymer ?
#
loop_
_entity_poly.entity_id
_entity_poly.type
_entity_poly.pdbx_seq_one_letter_code
_entity_poly.pdbx_strand_id
1 'polypeptide(L)'
;MKQTFLPSVFIGILACWSALSVIAEDRYQYLTWEITNGTIYPLDVPQPGILINGQFTGPTIEAISNDNILVNVINKLDEKFLITWNGIKQRRTSWQDRVLGTNCPIPPKSNWTYKFQVKDQIGTYTYFPSTKIHKAAGGFGGFNVAQRSVISIAYPAPDGEFTLLIGDWYKTNHKHFIISGYIVANTN
;
A
#
# COMPACT_ATOMS: atom_id res chain seq x y z
N MET A 1 0.18 -51.53 41.58
CA MET A 1 1.02 -50.35 41.33
C MET A 1 1.05 -50.09 39.83
N LYS A 2 0.14 -49.24 39.31
CA LYS A 2 0.03 -48.96 37.87
C LYS A 2 0.43 -47.52 37.56
N GLN A 3 1.65 -47.38 37.04
CA GLN A 3 2.00 -46.60 35.84
C GLN A 3 1.23 -45.28 35.58
N THR A 4 1.37 -44.29 36.45
CA THR A 4 0.90 -42.90 36.23
C THR A 4 2.01 -41.93 35.80
N PHE A 5 3.27 -42.38 35.67
CA PHE A 5 4.41 -41.51 35.37
C PHE A 5 4.51 -41.11 33.88
N LEU A 6 4.14 -42.03 32.96
CA LEU A 6 4.16 -41.78 31.51
C LEU A 6 3.21 -40.66 31.03
N PRO A 7 1.92 -40.60 31.44
CA PRO A 7 0.99 -39.58 30.94
C PRO A 7 1.39 -38.17 31.39
N SER A 8 1.94 -38.01 32.59
CA SER A 8 2.38 -36.72 33.13
C SER A 8 3.54 -36.12 32.35
N VAL A 9 4.49 -36.96 31.92
CA VAL A 9 5.62 -36.54 31.08
C VAL A 9 5.14 -36.14 29.68
N PHE A 10 4.20 -36.89 29.10
CA PHE A 10 3.60 -36.55 27.80
C PHE A 10 2.86 -35.21 27.83
N ILE A 11 2.10 -34.94 28.89
CA ILE A 11 1.40 -33.65 29.08
C ILE A 11 2.42 -32.51 29.23
N GLY A 12 3.51 -32.72 29.98
CA GLY A 12 4.59 -31.74 30.12
C GLY A 12 5.29 -31.43 28.80
N ILE A 13 5.54 -32.44 27.98
CA ILE A 13 6.13 -32.27 26.64
C ILE A 13 5.16 -31.51 25.73
N LEU A 14 3.86 -31.86 25.71
CA LEU A 14 2.84 -31.15 24.95
C LEU A 14 2.71 -29.68 25.38
N ALA A 15 2.76 -29.40 26.68
CA ALA A 15 2.73 -28.03 27.20
C ALA A 15 3.96 -27.23 26.76
N CYS A 16 5.18 -27.80 26.87
CA CYS A 16 6.40 -27.17 26.36
C CYS A 16 6.34 -26.94 24.84
N TRP A 17 5.81 -27.90 24.07
CA TRP A 17 5.69 -27.77 22.63
C TRP A 17 4.69 -26.68 22.23
N SER A 18 3.59 -26.55 22.98
CA SER A 18 2.61 -25.49 22.77
C SER A 18 3.20 -24.10 23.06
N ALA A 19 4.03 -23.96 24.11
CA ALA A 19 4.70 -22.70 24.44
C ALA A 19 5.75 -22.31 23.39
N LEU A 20 6.44 -23.29 22.79
CA LEU A 20 7.41 -23.07 21.71
C LEU A 20 6.76 -22.72 20.35
N SER A 21 5.44 -22.93 20.21
CA SER A 21 4.71 -22.69 18.96
C SER A 21 4.07 -21.31 18.88
N VAL A 22 4.17 -20.47 19.92
CA VAL A 22 3.56 -19.14 19.95
C VAL A 22 4.47 -18.14 19.24
N ILE A 23 4.05 -17.68 18.08
CA ILE A 23 4.67 -16.55 17.36
C ILE A 23 3.93 -15.28 17.78
N ALA A 24 4.59 -14.39 18.52
CA ALA A 24 4.03 -13.13 19.02
C ALA A 24 4.07 -12.00 17.98
N GLU A 25 3.67 -12.29 16.75
CA GLU A 25 3.71 -11.32 15.64
C GLU A 25 2.31 -10.82 15.28
N ASP A 26 2.23 -9.57 14.85
CA ASP A 26 0.98 -8.95 14.41
C ASP A 26 0.52 -9.48 13.04
N ARG A 27 -0.76 -9.27 12.74
CA ARG A 27 -1.41 -9.73 11.52
C ARG A 27 -0.64 -9.28 10.26
N TYR A 28 -0.50 -10.23 9.34
CA TYR A 28 0.03 -9.98 8.00
C TYR A 28 -1.11 -9.83 6.98
N GLN A 29 -1.02 -8.79 6.16
CA GLN A 29 -1.92 -8.57 5.03
C GLN A 29 -1.13 -8.67 3.73
N TYR A 30 -1.52 -9.60 2.87
CA TYR A 30 -0.89 -9.84 1.57
C TYR A 30 -1.81 -9.34 0.48
N LEU A 31 -1.29 -8.42 -0.34
CA LEU A 31 -1.99 -7.81 -1.46
C LEU A 31 -1.17 -8.03 -2.72
N THR A 32 -1.82 -8.45 -3.81
CA THR A 32 -1.20 -8.54 -5.13
C THR A 32 -1.85 -7.54 -6.06
N TRP A 33 -1.04 -6.65 -6.60
CA TRP A 33 -1.47 -5.55 -7.45
C TRP A 33 -0.86 -5.68 -8.83
N GLU A 34 -1.71 -5.83 -9.82
CA GLU A 34 -1.33 -5.77 -11.23
C GLU A 34 -1.57 -4.37 -11.75
N ILE A 35 -0.48 -3.74 -12.21
CA ILE A 35 -0.52 -2.38 -12.75
C ILE A 35 -0.61 -2.46 -14.26
N THR A 36 -1.71 -1.98 -14.83
CA THR A 36 -2.01 -2.06 -16.26
C THR A 36 -2.42 -0.70 -16.81
N ASN A 37 -2.19 -0.49 -18.10
CA ASN A 37 -2.84 0.60 -18.84
C ASN A 37 -4.23 0.13 -19.24
N GLY A 38 -5.23 1.00 -19.08
CA GLY A 38 -6.59 0.75 -19.54
C GLY A 38 -7.31 2.03 -19.91
N THR A 39 -8.52 1.89 -20.46
CA THR A 39 -9.38 3.03 -20.79
C THR A 39 -10.27 3.35 -19.60
N ILE A 40 -10.30 4.61 -19.20
CA ILE A 40 -11.14 5.17 -18.14
C ILE A 40 -12.04 6.27 -18.69
N TYR A 41 -13.16 6.53 -18.01
CA TYR A 41 -14.19 7.49 -18.41
C TYR A 41 -14.50 8.54 -17.32
N PRO A 42 -13.51 9.35 -16.89
CA PRO A 42 -13.68 10.30 -15.79
C PRO A 42 -14.60 11.49 -16.12
N LEU A 43 -14.81 11.81 -17.40
CA LEU A 43 -15.69 12.87 -17.90
C LEU A 43 -16.56 12.37 -19.07
N ASP A 44 -16.96 11.09 -19.03
CA ASP A 44 -17.63 10.36 -20.13
C ASP A 44 -16.84 10.31 -21.46
N VAL A 45 -15.59 10.76 -21.44
CA VAL A 45 -14.66 10.71 -22.57
C VAL A 45 -13.64 9.61 -22.32
N PRO A 46 -13.43 8.67 -23.27
CA PRO A 46 -12.44 7.63 -23.13
C PRO A 46 -11.02 8.22 -23.07
N GLN A 47 -10.29 7.91 -22.02
CA GLN A 47 -8.90 8.34 -21.84
C GLN A 47 -8.02 7.21 -21.34
N PRO A 48 -6.72 7.17 -21.70
CA PRO A 48 -5.79 6.19 -21.18
C PRO A 48 -5.43 6.52 -19.72
N GLY A 49 -5.70 5.57 -18.83
CA GLY A 49 -5.39 5.65 -17.41
C GLY A 49 -4.57 4.47 -16.91
N ILE A 50 -3.98 4.65 -15.73
CA ILE A 50 -3.29 3.58 -15.01
C ILE A 50 -4.25 2.94 -14.02
N LEU A 51 -4.45 1.64 -14.16
CA LEU A 51 -5.33 0.82 -13.36
C LEU A 51 -4.54 -0.04 -12.38
N ILE A 52 -5.16 -0.33 -11.24
CA ILE A 52 -4.66 -1.33 -10.28
C ILE A 52 -5.69 -2.45 -10.22
N ASN A 53 -5.30 -3.66 -10.58
CA ASN A 53 -6.22 -4.81 -10.69
C ASN A 53 -7.44 -4.52 -11.60
N GLY A 54 -7.24 -3.72 -12.65
CA GLY A 54 -8.31 -3.32 -13.57
C GLY A 54 -9.28 -2.26 -13.01
N GLN A 55 -9.01 -1.71 -11.83
CA GLN A 55 -9.88 -0.73 -11.17
C GLN A 55 -9.29 0.69 -11.22
N PHE A 56 -10.20 1.66 -11.34
CA PHE A 56 -9.94 3.09 -11.18
C PHE A 56 -11.11 3.71 -10.40
N THR A 57 -10.91 4.32 -9.24
CA THR A 57 -9.64 4.44 -8.47
C THR A 57 -9.11 3.07 -8.01
N GLY A 58 -7.84 3.01 -7.60
CA GLY A 58 -7.25 1.77 -7.09
C GLY A 58 -7.95 1.25 -5.82
N PRO A 59 -7.77 -0.04 -5.47
CA PRO A 59 -8.40 -0.65 -4.31
C PRO A 59 -7.91 -0.01 -3.01
N THR A 60 -8.84 0.32 -2.10
CA THR A 60 -8.48 0.85 -0.79
C THR A 60 -7.81 -0.22 0.07
N ILE A 61 -6.70 0.14 0.72
CA ILE A 61 -6.09 -0.71 1.76
C ILE A 61 -6.79 -0.42 3.08
N GLU A 62 -7.42 -1.43 3.65
CA GLU A 62 -7.96 -1.39 5.01
C GLU A 62 -7.01 -2.17 5.94
N ALA A 63 -6.31 -1.45 6.81
CA ALA A 63 -5.35 -1.99 7.75
C ALA A 63 -5.76 -1.66 9.20
N ILE A 64 -5.30 -2.45 10.15
CA ILE A 64 -5.38 -2.09 11.57
C ILE A 64 -4.01 -1.58 12.01
N SER A 65 -3.98 -0.66 12.97
CA SER A 65 -2.74 -0.16 13.57
C SER A 65 -1.79 -1.33 13.88
N ASN A 66 -0.52 -1.18 13.52
CA ASN A 66 0.57 -2.12 13.74
C ASN A 66 0.45 -3.46 12.96
N ASP A 67 -0.43 -3.54 11.96
CA ASP A 67 -0.43 -4.60 10.94
C ASP A 67 0.81 -4.53 10.03
N ASN A 68 1.26 -5.71 9.58
CA ASN A 68 2.31 -5.88 8.61
C ASN A 68 1.71 -5.98 7.20
N ILE A 69 2.04 -5.01 6.35
CA ILE A 69 1.49 -4.91 5.00
C ILE A 69 2.54 -5.38 3.99
N LEU A 70 2.15 -6.35 3.16
CA LEU A 70 2.92 -6.81 2.03
C LEU A 70 2.13 -6.59 0.75
N VAL A 71 2.64 -5.69 -0.09
CA VAL A 71 2.04 -5.40 -1.40
C VAL A 71 3.01 -5.85 -2.49
N ASN A 72 2.66 -6.93 -3.18
CA ASN A 72 3.36 -7.39 -4.37
C ASN A 72 2.83 -6.62 -5.59
N VAL A 73 3.63 -5.69 -6.10
CA VAL A 73 3.29 -4.85 -7.24
C VAL A 73 3.94 -5.42 -8.49
N ILE A 74 3.10 -5.84 -9.44
CA ILE A 74 3.50 -6.40 -10.73
C ILE A 74 3.31 -5.30 -11.78
N ASN A 75 4.42 -4.78 -12.30
CA ASN A 75 4.40 -3.75 -13.32
C ASN A 75 4.19 -4.36 -14.71
N LYS A 76 2.96 -4.30 -15.24
CA LYS A 76 2.65 -4.69 -16.64
C LYS A 76 2.65 -3.50 -17.60
N LEU A 77 3.10 -2.32 -17.16
CA LEU A 77 3.28 -1.16 -18.02
C LEU A 77 4.56 -1.29 -18.86
N ASP A 78 4.60 -0.57 -19.98
CA ASP A 78 5.82 -0.39 -20.79
C ASP A 78 6.77 0.67 -20.20
N GLU A 79 6.41 1.25 -19.05
CA GLU A 79 7.16 2.29 -18.37
C GLU A 79 7.59 1.85 -16.97
N LYS A 80 8.63 2.51 -16.47
CA LYS A 80 9.06 2.39 -15.08
C LYS A 80 7.95 2.86 -14.14
N PHE A 81 7.76 2.17 -13.02
CA PHE A 81 6.68 2.44 -12.08
C PHE A 81 7.15 2.39 -10.62
N LEU A 82 6.59 3.26 -9.77
CA LEU A 82 6.82 3.30 -8.32
C LEU A 82 5.55 3.77 -7.63
N ILE A 83 5.27 3.20 -6.46
CA ILE A 83 4.20 3.65 -5.56
C ILE A 83 4.85 4.17 -4.29
N THR A 84 4.34 5.31 -3.81
CA THR A 84 4.65 5.85 -2.49
C THR A 84 3.41 5.83 -1.60
N TRP A 85 3.64 5.71 -0.29
CA TRP A 85 2.62 5.53 0.74
C TRP A 85 2.48 6.84 1.52
N ASN A 86 1.71 7.76 0.97
CA ASN A 86 1.63 9.12 1.47
C ASN A 86 1.10 9.18 2.90
N GLY A 87 1.93 9.70 3.80
CA GLY A 87 1.66 9.83 5.23
C GLY A 87 1.94 8.57 6.05
N ILE A 88 2.25 7.42 5.44
CA ILE A 88 2.70 6.24 6.19
C ILE A 88 4.17 6.41 6.60
N LYS A 89 4.43 6.27 7.89
CA LYS A 89 5.76 6.39 8.49
C LYS A 89 6.53 5.10 8.25
N GLN A 90 7.47 5.14 7.31
CA GLN A 90 8.38 4.04 6.98
C GLN A 90 9.47 3.83 8.05
N ARG A 91 9.07 3.51 9.28
CA ARG A 91 9.97 3.33 10.42
C ARG A 91 10.88 2.13 10.19
N ARG A 92 12.19 2.39 10.09
CA ARG A 92 13.24 1.40 9.79
C ARG A 92 13.04 0.66 8.46
N THR A 93 12.22 1.23 7.56
CA THR A 93 11.83 0.66 6.26
C THR A 93 11.83 1.75 5.18
N SER A 94 12.67 2.76 5.32
CA SER A 94 12.70 3.96 4.46
C SER A 94 12.85 3.63 2.96
N TRP A 95 13.52 2.54 2.61
CA TRP A 95 13.64 2.10 1.22
C TRP A 95 12.32 1.60 0.60
N GLN A 96 11.28 1.38 1.41
CA GLN A 96 9.94 1.00 0.96
C GLN A 96 9.07 2.21 0.62
N ASP A 97 9.49 3.42 0.98
CA ASP A 97 8.78 4.66 0.64
C ASP A 97 8.79 4.93 -0.87
N ARG A 98 9.85 4.46 -1.54
CA ARG A 98 9.96 4.33 -3.01
C ARG A 98 9.53 5.60 -3.75
N VAL A 99 10.14 6.71 -3.34
CA VAL A 99 10.07 7.99 -4.04
C VAL A 99 11.10 8.02 -5.16
N LEU A 100 10.73 8.62 -6.29
CA LEU A 100 11.65 8.81 -7.40
C LEU A 100 12.83 9.68 -6.96
N GLY A 101 14.05 9.19 -7.15
CA GLY A 101 15.30 9.86 -6.74
C GLY A 101 16.02 9.14 -5.61
N THR A 102 15.30 8.66 -4.59
CA THR A 102 15.88 7.83 -3.50
C THR A 102 15.91 6.35 -3.84
N ASN A 103 14.98 5.88 -4.67
CA ASN A 103 14.86 4.47 -5.03
C ASN A 103 14.75 4.27 -6.55
N CYS A 104 15.30 3.15 -7.02
CA CYS A 104 15.18 2.75 -8.41
C CYS A 104 13.73 2.31 -8.75
N PRO A 105 13.15 2.81 -9.85
CA PRO A 105 11.84 2.38 -10.31
C PRO A 105 11.76 0.89 -10.65
N ILE A 106 10.57 0.30 -10.48
CA ILE A 106 10.29 -1.07 -10.89
C ILE A 106 10.34 -1.11 -12.43
N PRO A 107 11.26 -1.89 -13.03
CA PRO A 107 11.33 -2.03 -14.48
C PRO A 107 10.01 -2.51 -15.10
N PRO A 108 9.77 -2.21 -16.39
CA PRO A 108 8.68 -2.83 -17.14
C PRO A 108 8.71 -4.36 -17.03
N LYS A 109 7.53 -4.99 -16.91
CA LYS A 109 7.36 -6.46 -16.85
C LYS A 109 8.07 -7.14 -15.67
N SER A 110 8.35 -6.40 -14.61
CA SER A 110 8.96 -6.91 -13.38
C SER A 110 8.05 -6.68 -12.18
N ASN A 111 8.38 -7.29 -11.05
CA ASN A 111 7.62 -7.17 -9.81
C ASN A 111 8.49 -6.65 -8.66
N TRP A 112 7.82 -6.11 -7.65
CA TRP A 112 8.45 -5.73 -6.40
C TRP A 112 7.48 -5.87 -5.24
N THR A 113 7.96 -6.46 -4.14
CA THR A 113 7.18 -6.58 -2.91
C THR A 113 7.55 -5.49 -1.91
N TYR A 114 6.60 -4.62 -1.62
CA TYR A 114 6.68 -3.66 -0.53
C TYR A 114 6.38 -4.39 0.77
N LYS A 115 7.21 -4.22 1.80
CA LYS A 115 6.99 -4.78 3.14
C LYS A 115 7.25 -3.70 4.19
N PHE A 116 6.20 -3.27 4.87
CA PHE A 116 6.28 -2.28 5.94
C PHE A 116 5.18 -2.51 6.98
N GLN A 117 5.29 -1.85 8.12
CA GLN A 117 4.34 -1.99 9.22
C GLN A 117 3.76 -0.63 9.58
N VAL A 118 2.44 -0.53 9.72
CA VAL A 118 1.74 0.75 9.96
C VAL A 118 1.77 1.21 11.43
N LYS A 119 2.50 0.48 12.29
CA LYS A 119 2.82 0.80 13.70
C LYS A 119 1.70 1.56 14.43
N ASP A 120 2.00 2.70 15.03
CA ASP A 120 1.14 3.53 15.86
C ASP A 120 0.22 4.47 15.08
N GLN A 121 0.10 4.32 13.76
CA GLN A 121 -0.73 5.21 12.96
C GLN A 121 -2.19 4.78 12.98
N ILE A 122 -3.08 5.76 13.04
CA ILE A 122 -4.53 5.62 12.92
C ILE A 122 -5.01 6.77 12.04
N GLY A 123 -5.97 6.52 11.17
CA GLY A 123 -6.59 7.52 10.30
C GLY A 123 -6.53 7.19 8.82
N THR A 124 -6.86 8.17 7.99
CA THR A 124 -6.94 8.05 6.54
C THR A 124 -5.68 8.59 5.87
N TYR A 125 -5.11 7.76 5.02
CA TYR A 125 -3.91 8.00 4.22
C TYR A 125 -4.21 7.69 2.76
N THR A 126 -3.23 7.90 1.89
CA THR A 126 -3.36 7.63 0.45
C THR A 126 -2.10 7.00 -0.08
N TYR A 127 -2.22 6.31 -1.20
CA TYR A 127 -1.07 5.89 -1.99
C TYR A 127 -1.21 6.41 -3.41
N PHE A 128 -0.09 6.72 -4.05
CA PHE A 128 -0.08 7.20 -5.43
C PHE A 128 1.26 6.90 -6.08
N PRO A 129 1.33 6.91 -7.42
CA PRO A 129 2.59 6.64 -8.09
C PRO A 129 3.52 7.85 -8.03
N SER A 130 4.75 7.65 -7.56
CA SER A 130 5.77 8.70 -7.42
C SER A 130 6.56 8.95 -8.72
N THR A 131 6.27 8.18 -9.78
CA THR A 131 7.00 8.26 -11.05
C THR A 131 6.39 9.29 -11.98
N LYS A 132 7.19 10.27 -12.42
CA LYS A 132 6.80 11.32 -13.37
C LYS A 132 5.46 11.95 -12.96
N ILE A 133 4.47 11.91 -13.86
CA ILE A 133 3.12 12.46 -13.70
C ILE A 133 2.10 11.31 -13.78
N HIS A 134 2.51 10.08 -13.45
CA HIS A 134 1.62 8.91 -13.41
C HIS A 134 0.42 9.14 -12.48
N LYS A 135 0.57 9.94 -11.42
CA LYS A 135 -0.52 10.29 -10.50
C LYS A 135 -1.69 10.97 -11.22
N ALA A 136 -1.43 11.80 -12.23
CA ALA A 136 -2.48 12.44 -13.01
C ALA A 136 -3.19 11.47 -13.96
N ALA A 137 -2.58 10.33 -14.26
CA ALA A 137 -3.16 9.26 -15.07
C ALA A 137 -3.97 8.25 -14.24
N GLY A 138 -3.88 8.32 -12.91
CA GLY A 138 -4.46 7.34 -12.00
C GLY A 138 -3.42 6.60 -11.17
N GLY A 139 -3.68 5.31 -10.92
CA GLY A 139 -2.84 4.47 -10.06
C GLY A 139 -2.80 4.89 -8.58
N PHE A 140 -3.74 5.72 -8.14
CA PHE A 140 -3.87 6.15 -6.75
C PHE A 140 -5.09 5.53 -6.07
N GLY A 141 -5.06 5.48 -4.75
CA GLY A 141 -6.16 4.95 -3.94
C GLY A 141 -6.03 5.29 -2.46
N GLY A 142 -7.04 4.89 -1.70
CA GLY A 142 -7.12 5.13 -0.27
C GLY A 142 -6.29 4.14 0.54
N PHE A 143 -5.82 4.57 1.70
CA PHE A 143 -5.15 3.74 2.68
C PHE A 143 -5.70 4.10 4.06
N ASN A 144 -6.60 3.29 4.59
CA ASN A 144 -7.20 3.52 5.89
C ASN A 144 -6.54 2.64 6.95
N VAL A 145 -6.20 3.25 8.09
CA VAL A 145 -5.67 2.55 9.25
C VAL A 145 -6.65 2.69 10.41
N ALA A 146 -7.38 1.63 10.68
CA ALA A 146 -8.29 1.52 11.82
C ALA A 146 -7.50 1.34 13.13
N GLN A 147 -8.11 1.75 14.23
CA GLN A 147 -7.56 1.51 15.56
C GLN A 147 -7.57 0.02 15.92
N ARG A 148 -6.70 -0.37 16.86
CA ARG A 148 -6.83 -1.68 17.54
C ARG A 148 -7.99 -1.67 18.52
N SER A 149 -8.58 -2.83 18.78
CA SER A 149 -9.65 -3.00 19.78
C SER A 149 -9.28 -2.57 21.20
N VAL A 150 -7.97 -2.55 21.52
CA VAL A 150 -7.44 -2.13 22.83
C VAL A 150 -7.38 -0.59 22.97
N ILE A 151 -7.43 0.14 21.85
CA ILE A 151 -7.34 1.60 21.83
C ILE A 151 -8.77 2.15 21.76
N SER A 152 -9.10 3.10 22.63
CA SER A 152 -10.40 3.79 22.61
C SER A 152 -10.33 5.07 21.77
N ILE A 153 -11.29 5.26 20.87
CA ILE A 153 -11.51 6.52 20.15
C ILE A 153 -12.22 7.54 21.03
N ALA A 154 -11.89 8.82 20.83
CA ALA A 154 -12.47 9.95 21.56
C ALA A 154 -13.88 10.36 21.04
N TYR A 155 -14.50 9.55 20.20
CA TYR A 155 -15.79 9.82 19.58
C TYR A 155 -16.64 8.53 19.51
N PRO A 156 -17.98 8.64 19.50
CA PRO A 156 -18.88 7.50 19.34
C PRO A 156 -18.66 6.78 18.00
N ALA A 157 -18.96 5.49 17.95
CA ALA A 157 -18.90 4.74 16.69
C ALA A 157 -19.84 5.37 15.64
N PRO A 158 -19.35 5.69 14.44
CA PRO A 158 -20.19 6.24 13.37
C PRO A 158 -21.12 5.18 12.80
N ASP A 159 -22.27 5.60 12.26
CA ASP A 159 -23.22 4.70 11.58
C ASP A 159 -22.65 4.13 10.26
N GLY A 160 -21.70 4.83 9.65
CA GLY A 160 -21.02 4.39 8.43
C GLY A 160 -19.78 5.21 8.11
N GLU A 161 -18.86 4.59 7.37
CA GLU A 161 -17.59 5.20 6.94
C GLU A 161 -17.44 5.06 5.43
N PHE A 162 -16.94 6.10 4.77
CA PHE A 162 -16.67 6.10 3.34
C PHE A 162 -15.37 6.85 3.03
N THR A 163 -14.66 6.40 2.00
CA THR A 163 -13.42 7.02 1.56
C THR A 163 -13.69 7.96 0.40
N LEU A 164 -13.40 9.25 0.57
CA LEU A 164 -13.50 10.26 -0.48
C LEU A 164 -12.09 10.66 -0.95
N LEU A 165 -11.78 10.38 -2.22
CA LEU A 165 -10.55 10.81 -2.87
C LEU A 165 -10.86 12.01 -3.76
N ILE A 166 -10.13 13.11 -3.56
CA ILE A 166 -10.31 14.36 -4.31
C ILE A 166 -9.06 14.61 -5.14
N GLY A 167 -9.25 14.92 -6.42
CA GLY A 167 -8.17 15.27 -7.32
C GLY A 167 -8.69 15.94 -8.59
N ASP A 168 -7.77 16.56 -9.32
CA ASP A 168 -8.07 17.20 -10.60
C ASP A 168 -7.91 16.22 -11.76
N TRP A 169 -8.65 16.46 -12.83
CA TRP A 169 -8.58 15.67 -14.05
C TRP A 169 -8.18 16.51 -15.26
N TYR A 170 -7.28 15.98 -16.09
CA TYR A 170 -6.77 16.66 -17.29
C TYR A 170 -7.17 15.91 -18.55
N LYS A 171 -7.54 16.63 -19.61
CA LYS A 171 -7.91 16.03 -20.91
C LYS A 171 -6.70 15.52 -21.70
N THR A 172 -5.52 16.07 -21.43
CA THR A 172 -4.29 15.74 -22.14
C THR A 172 -3.68 14.45 -21.59
N ASN A 173 -3.17 13.59 -22.46
CA ASN A 173 -2.53 12.35 -22.05
C ASN A 173 -1.32 12.64 -21.13
N HIS A 174 -1.20 11.90 -20.03
CA HIS A 174 -0.10 12.01 -19.07
C HIS A 174 1.30 11.84 -19.69
N LYS A 175 1.41 11.14 -20.83
CA LYS A 175 2.67 11.03 -21.60
C LYS A 175 3.02 12.31 -22.36
N HIS A 176 2.00 13.12 -22.68
CA HIS A 176 2.13 14.40 -23.37
C HIS A 176 2.13 15.59 -22.41
N PHE A 177 1.91 15.36 -21.11
CA PHE A 177 2.28 16.32 -20.06
C PHE A 177 3.80 16.39 -19.97
N ILE A 178 4.39 17.22 -20.83
CA ILE A 178 5.79 17.59 -20.71
C ILE A 178 5.83 18.72 -19.68
N ILE A 179 6.17 18.41 -18.42
CA ILE A 179 6.83 19.43 -17.58
C ILE A 179 8.23 19.54 -18.17
N SER A 180 8.35 20.37 -19.21
CA SER A 180 9.63 20.73 -19.77
C SER A 180 10.22 21.74 -18.80
N GLY A 181 10.91 21.24 -17.77
CA GLY A 181 11.71 22.06 -16.88
C GLY A 181 12.90 22.61 -17.66
N TYR A 182 12.70 23.65 -18.45
CA TYR A 182 13.76 24.55 -18.85
C TYR A 182 13.83 25.67 -17.80
N ILE A 183 14.89 25.67 -17.00
CA ILE A 183 15.40 26.92 -16.44
C ILE A 183 15.96 27.68 -17.65
N VAL A 184 15.17 28.60 -18.19
CA VAL A 184 15.72 29.65 -19.06
C VAL A 184 16.28 30.70 -18.12
N ALA A 185 17.58 30.59 -17.80
CA ALA A 185 18.32 31.75 -17.33
C ALA A 185 18.51 32.66 -18.55
N ASN A 186 17.79 33.77 -18.60
CA ASN A 186 18.09 34.82 -19.56
C ASN A 186 18.88 35.90 -18.82
N THR A 187 20.17 35.97 -19.09
CA THR A 187 21.01 37.13 -18.77
C THR A 187 20.99 38.05 -19.98
N ASN A 188 20.46 39.27 -19.80
CA ASN A 188 20.97 40.43 -20.52
C ASN A 188 22.11 41.04 -19.70
#